data_AF-A0A917IHA0-F1
#
_entry.id   AF-A0A917IHA0-F1
#
_cell.length_a   1.000
_cell.length_b   1.000
_cell.length_c   1.000
_cell.angle_alpha   90.00
_cell.angle_beta   90.00
_cell.angle_gamma   90.00
#
_symmetry.space_group_name_H-M   'P 1'
#
loop_
_entity.id
_entity.type
_entity.pdbx_description
1 polymer ?
#
loop_
_entity_poly.entity_id
_entity_poly.type
_entity_poly.pdbx_seq_one_letter_code
_entity_poly.pdbx_strand_id
1 'polypeptide(L)'
;MGRINAPLGGGAGTLTQGGPVVARKSKTEKAAQAAEAAADAAKDAKRLSKTLPKKHAKKLLSLAEEAKEAADVSKKKLVRKPRKVERTATAAVAALTKATEKIEAKLEAKAAEKKAAEKLVAKARKRAERAAAAETPAGPELPSRAEAPSPVEAPSPAEVPTAEVAPPADVESPAVNGIPAPSVAAEPAPERRKPRAAVAPFQADDLTSLTVPELRARARAAQHRGYSRLTKAQLIELLS
;
A
#
# COMPACT_ATOMS: atom_id res chain seq x y z
N MET A 1 79.62 -5.32 -15.97
CA MET A 1 79.12 -4.32 -16.94
C MET A 1 77.60 -4.44 -16.96
N GLY A 2 76.79 -3.65 -16.25
CA GLY A 2 76.88 -2.21 -16.01
C GLY A 2 75.86 -1.50 -16.90
N ARG A 3 74.57 -1.51 -16.54
CA ARG A 3 73.57 -0.54 -17.01
C ARG A 3 72.59 -0.23 -15.88
N ILE A 4 72.93 0.83 -15.16
CA ILE A 4 72.04 1.66 -14.36
C ILE A 4 71.38 2.61 -15.36
N ASN A 5 70.05 2.72 -15.40
CA ASN A 5 69.42 3.98 -15.79
C ASN A 5 68.07 4.17 -15.09
N ALA A 6 67.91 5.38 -14.58
CA ALA A 6 67.03 5.79 -13.50
C ALA A 6 65.61 6.17 -13.99
N PRO A 7 64.66 6.40 -13.06
CA PRO A 7 63.26 6.66 -13.37
C PRO A 7 63.02 8.15 -13.64
N LEU A 8 62.22 8.47 -14.67
CA LEU A 8 61.76 9.83 -14.94
C LEU A 8 60.23 9.88 -14.92
N GLY A 9 59.72 10.56 -13.89
CA GLY A 9 58.78 11.68 -14.02
C GLY A 9 57.41 11.42 -14.64
N GLY A 10 56.36 11.55 -13.82
CA GLY A 10 54.99 11.66 -14.31
C GLY A 10 53.94 11.93 -13.23
N GLY A 11 54.28 12.68 -12.18
CA GLY A 11 53.33 13.16 -11.19
C GLY A 11 52.72 14.50 -11.61
N ALA A 12 51.52 14.49 -12.17
CA ALA A 12 50.59 15.61 -12.20
C ALA A 12 49.18 14.97 -12.17
N GLY A 13 48.52 14.88 -11.02
CA GLY A 13 47.89 16.04 -10.41
C GLY A 13 46.46 16.18 -10.93
N THR A 14 45.63 15.13 -10.79
CA THR A 14 44.18 15.25 -10.97
C THR A 14 43.60 16.00 -9.77
N LEU A 15 43.68 17.33 -9.88
CA LEU A 15 42.99 18.28 -9.01
C LEU A 15 41.49 18.26 -9.35
N THR A 16 40.80 17.19 -8.98
CA THR A 16 39.33 17.12 -9.11
C THR A 16 38.68 17.79 -7.91
N GLN A 17 38.27 19.05 -8.13
CA GLN A 17 37.17 19.79 -7.51
C GLN A 17 36.74 19.43 -6.07
N GLY A 18 37.00 20.36 -5.15
CA GLY A 18 36.34 20.46 -3.86
C GLY A 18 34.87 20.88 -3.97
N GLY A 19 33.98 19.91 -4.24
CA GLY A 19 32.58 20.00 -3.81
C GLY A 19 32.46 19.55 -2.33
N PRO A 20 31.39 19.94 -1.60
CA PRO A 20 31.22 19.53 -0.21
C PRO A 20 31.24 18.00 -0.14
N VAL A 21 32.28 17.46 0.49
CA VAL A 21 32.42 16.03 0.70
C VAL A 21 31.41 15.65 1.78
N VAL A 22 30.14 15.51 1.39
CA VAL A 22 29.14 14.84 2.21
C VAL A 22 29.71 13.45 2.41
N ALA A 23 30.24 13.18 3.61
CA ALA A 23 30.87 11.92 3.95
C ALA A 23 29.94 10.79 3.50
N ARG A 24 30.31 10.10 2.42
CA ARG A 24 29.48 9.07 1.83
C ARG A 24 29.58 7.88 2.78
N LYS A 25 28.63 7.82 3.72
CA LYS A 25 28.48 6.70 4.65
C LYS A 25 28.59 5.40 3.88
N SER A 26 29.42 4.49 4.38
CA SER A 26 29.61 3.19 3.75
C SER A 26 28.27 2.45 3.68
N LYS A 27 28.10 1.55 2.70
CA LYS A 27 26.83 0.79 2.57
C LYS A 27 26.50 0.02 3.86
N THR A 28 27.53 -0.43 4.56
CA THR A 28 27.45 -1.09 5.86
C THR A 28 27.01 -0.13 6.98
N GLU A 29 27.55 1.10 7.04
CA GLU A 29 27.08 2.12 7.98
C GLU A 29 25.62 2.50 7.73
N LYS A 30 25.21 2.66 6.47
CA LYS A 30 23.81 2.94 6.13
C LYS A 30 22.87 1.82 6.57
N ALA A 31 23.28 0.58 6.34
CA ALA A 31 22.52 -0.59 6.77
C ALA A 31 22.42 -0.68 8.30
N ALA A 32 23.51 -0.41 9.02
CA ALA A 32 23.53 -0.37 10.48
C ALA A 32 22.63 0.76 11.01
N GLN A 33 22.75 1.97 10.45
CA GLN A 33 21.90 3.10 10.81
C GLN A 33 20.41 2.81 10.56
N ALA A 34 20.08 2.16 9.45
CA ALA A 34 18.70 1.76 9.15
C ALA A 34 18.19 0.72 10.16
N ALA A 35 19.01 -0.26 10.55
CA ALA A 35 18.67 -1.26 11.55
C ALA A 35 18.45 -0.62 12.94
N GLU A 36 19.30 0.33 13.34
CA GLU A 36 19.12 1.10 14.59
C GLU A 36 17.82 1.91 14.56
N ALA A 37 17.55 2.62 13.45
CA ALA A 37 16.30 3.36 13.28
C ALA A 37 15.06 2.45 13.37
N ALA A 38 15.13 1.23 12.82
CA ALA A 38 14.07 0.24 12.97
C ALA A 38 13.90 -0.24 14.42
N ALA A 39 14.99 -0.44 15.16
CA ALA A 39 14.93 -0.80 16.57
C ALA A 39 14.29 0.30 17.43
N ASP A 40 14.63 1.56 17.18
CA ASP A 40 14.07 2.68 17.94
C ASP A 40 12.60 2.92 17.57
N ALA A 41 12.25 2.85 16.27
CA ALA A 41 10.86 2.90 15.83
C ALA A 41 10.01 1.77 16.46
N ALA A 42 10.57 0.56 16.61
CA ALA A 42 9.88 -0.55 17.29
C ALA A 42 9.63 -0.23 18.78
N LYS A 43 10.60 0.35 19.49
CA LYS A 43 10.44 0.76 20.90
C LYS A 43 9.38 1.84 21.03
N ASP A 44 9.38 2.83 20.16
CA ASP A 44 8.41 3.92 20.18
C ASP A 44 7.02 3.44 19.83
N ALA A 45 6.86 2.58 18.83
CA ALA A 45 5.60 1.91 18.53
C ALA A 45 5.08 1.10 19.72
N LYS A 46 5.97 0.40 20.45
CA LYS A 46 5.60 -0.33 21.67
C LYS A 46 5.16 0.61 22.79
N ARG A 47 5.80 1.78 22.94
CA ARG A 47 5.37 2.81 23.91
C ARG A 47 4.01 3.39 23.53
N LEU A 48 3.82 3.79 22.27
CA LEU A 48 2.55 4.30 21.73
C LEU A 48 1.42 3.29 21.88
N SER A 49 1.69 2.00 21.69
CA SER A 49 0.67 0.96 21.83
C SER A 49 0.03 0.90 23.22
N LYS A 50 0.72 1.36 24.28
CA LYS A 50 0.20 1.35 25.65
C LYS A 50 -0.88 2.40 25.89
N THR A 51 -0.86 3.51 25.16
CA THR A 51 -1.81 4.62 25.31
C THR A 51 -2.96 4.56 24.30
N LEU A 52 -2.87 3.67 23.31
CA LEU A 52 -3.85 3.52 22.24
C LEU A 52 -4.92 2.47 22.58
N PRO A 53 -6.13 2.56 21.98
CA PRO A 53 -7.16 1.53 22.15
C PRO A 53 -6.67 0.14 21.70
N LYS A 54 -7.13 -0.93 22.39
CA LYS A 54 -6.70 -2.33 22.19
C LYS A 54 -6.58 -2.76 20.73
N LYS A 55 -7.53 -2.34 19.88
CA LYS A 55 -7.54 -2.67 18.43
C LYS A 55 -6.37 -2.07 17.66
N HIS A 56 -5.94 -0.85 17.99
CA HIS A 56 -4.83 -0.16 17.34
C HIS A 56 -3.49 -0.57 17.95
N ALA A 57 -3.46 -0.74 19.28
CA ALA A 57 -2.31 -1.26 20.01
C ALA A 57 -1.82 -2.60 19.45
N LYS A 58 -2.72 -3.57 19.22
CA LYS A 58 -2.37 -4.89 18.67
C LYS A 58 -1.70 -4.79 17.29
N LYS A 59 -2.17 -3.87 16.43
CA LYS A 59 -1.60 -3.68 15.08
C LYS A 59 -0.20 -3.08 15.13
N LEU A 60 0.01 -2.08 15.99
CA LEU A 60 1.34 -1.48 16.18
C LEU A 60 2.32 -2.47 16.79
N LEU A 61 1.89 -3.31 17.73
CA LEU A 61 2.76 -4.33 18.32
C LEU A 61 3.21 -5.36 17.29
N SER A 62 2.33 -5.84 16.40
CA SER A 62 2.74 -6.76 15.32
C SER A 62 3.80 -6.14 14.41
N LEU A 63 3.61 -4.91 13.98
CA LEU A 63 4.59 -4.20 13.14
C LEU A 63 5.88 -3.86 13.91
N ALA A 64 5.80 -3.62 15.22
CA ALA A 64 6.97 -3.38 16.06
C ALA A 64 7.83 -4.63 16.21
N GLU A 65 7.24 -5.83 16.32
CA GLU A 65 8.01 -7.07 16.34
C GLU A 65 8.66 -7.34 14.97
N GLU A 66 7.96 -7.08 13.84
CA GLU A 66 8.57 -7.16 12.50
C GLU A 66 9.76 -6.18 12.34
N ALA A 67 9.63 -4.96 12.84
CA ALA A 67 10.72 -3.97 12.82
C ALA A 67 11.89 -4.39 13.72
N LYS A 68 11.61 -5.01 14.87
CA LYS A 68 12.63 -5.56 15.77
C LYS A 68 13.38 -6.72 15.11
N GLU A 69 12.70 -7.63 14.41
CA GLU A 69 13.34 -8.70 13.65
C GLU A 69 14.20 -8.17 12.49
N ALA A 70 13.75 -7.10 11.83
CA ALA A 70 14.53 -6.42 10.79
C ALA A 70 15.78 -5.72 11.35
N ALA A 71 15.74 -5.30 12.61
CA ALA A 71 16.86 -4.68 13.32
C ALA A 71 17.84 -5.71 13.91
N ASP A 72 17.37 -6.90 14.29
CA ASP A 72 18.20 -7.97 14.87
C ASP A 72 18.99 -8.73 13.79
N VAL A 73 19.90 -8.01 13.13
CA VAL A 73 20.76 -8.54 12.07
C VAL A 73 22.19 -8.74 12.57
N SER A 74 22.73 -9.93 12.33
CA SER A 74 24.11 -10.23 12.71
C SER A 74 25.13 -9.37 11.95
N LYS A 75 26.26 -9.06 12.59
CA LYS A 75 27.39 -8.33 11.98
C LYS A 75 27.80 -8.93 10.62
N LYS A 76 27.75 -10.26 10.49
CA LYS A 76 28.02 -10.97 9.23
C LYS A 76 27.00 -10.66 8.13
N LYS A 77 25.70 -10.54 8.45
CA LYS A 77 24.66 -10.13 7.50
C LYS A 77 24.83 -8.67 7.07
N LEU A 78 25.18 -7.77 8.00
CA LEU A 78 25.45 -6.36 7.69
C LEU A 78 26.58 -6.21 6.66
N VAL A 79 27.68 -6.93 6.83
CA VAL A 79 28.81 -6.90 5.90
C VAL A 79 28.48 -7.58 4.56
N ARG A 80 27.85 -8.77 4.59
CA ARG A 80 27.60 -9.55 3.35
C ARG A 80 26.44 -9.04 2.51
N LYS A 81 25.39 -8.50 3.13
CA LYS A 81 24.15 -8.10 2.44
C LYS A 81 23.62 -6.74 2.93
N PRO A 82 24.45 -5.67 2.90
CA PRO A 82 24.08 -4.37 3.47
C PRO A 82 22.80 -3.81 2.85
N ARG A 83 22.69 -3.86 1.50
CA ARG A 83 21.50 -3.37 0.78
C ARG A 83 20.21 -4.09 1.16
N LYS A 84 20.29 -5.38 1.48
CA LYS A 84 19.10 -6.15 1.85
C LYS A 84 18.63 -5.76 3.26
N VAL A 85 19.57 -5.59 4.19
CA VAL A 85 19.28 -5.10 5.54
C VAL A 85 18.69 -3.69 5.50
N GLU A 86 19.32 -2.77 4.77
CA GLU A 86 18.82 -1.41 4.61
C GLU A 86 17.39 -1.40 4.07
N ARG A 87 17.11 -2.18 3.01
CA ARG A 87 15.77 -2.26 2.43
C ARG A 87 14.74 -2.84 3.39
N THR A 88 15.07 -3.88 4.16
CA THR A 88 14.12 -4.48 5.12
C THR A 88 13.86 -3.55 6.29
N ALA A 89 14.89 -2.93 6.84
CA ALA A 89 14.76 -2.02 7.97
C ALA A 89 13.98 -0.75 7.59
N THR A 90 14.31 -0.14 6.45
CA THR A 90 13.57 1.03 5.93
C THR A 90 12.12 0.70 5.59
N ALA A 91 11.84 -0.48 5.02
CA ALA A 91 10.47 -0.92 4.76
C ALA A 91 9.66 -1.11 6.06
N ALA A 92 10.28 -1.66 7.11
CA ALA A 92 9.63 -1.85 8.40
C ALA A 92 9.32 -0.50 9.08
N VAL A 93 10.27 0.44 9.06
CA VAL A 93 10.04 1.82 9.55
C VAL A 93 8.90 2.49 8.76
N ALA A 94 8.91 2.39 7.43
CA ALA A 94 7.86 2.98 6.59
C ALA A 94 6.47 2.33 6.81
N ALA A 95 6.42 1.04 7.15
CA ALA A 95 5.17 0.38 7.51
C ALA A 95 4.65 0.87 8.86
N LEU A 96 5.54 1.06 9.84
CA LEU A 96 5.21 1.63 11.15
C LEU A 96 4.69 3.08 11.02
N THR A 97 5.38 3.95 10.30
CA THR A 97 4.94 5.36 10.13
C THR A 97 3.59 5.44 9.43
N LYS A 98 3.37 4.66 8.37
CA LYS A 98 2.05 4.61 7.71
C LYS A 98 0.95 4.07 8.62
N ALA A 99 1.29 3.16 9.53
CA ALA A 99 0.32 2.64 10.48
C ALA A 99 0.00 3.66 11.57
N THR A 100 0.98 4.39 12.08
CA THR A 100 0.76 5.47 13.06
C THR A 100 -0.06 6.60 12.45
N GLU A 101 0.28 7.08 11.25
CA GLU A 101 -0.49 8.09 10.51
C GLU A 101 -1.96 7.67 10.31
N LYS A 102 -2.20 6.42 9.93
CA LYS A 102 -3.56 5.88 9.77
C LYS A 102 -4.32 5.78 11.10
N ILE A 103 -3.62 5.59 12.21
CA ILE A 103 -4.24 5.53 13.55
C ILE A 103 -4.57 6.95 14.01
N GLU A 104 -3.65 7.89 13.86
CA GLU A 104 -3.83 9.30 14.18
C GLU A 104 -4.99 9.90 13.39
N ALA A 105 -5.03 9.71 12.07
CA ALA A 105 -6.14 10.17 11.23
C ALA A 105 -7.50 9.58 11.67
N LYS A 106 -7.53 8.32 12.10
CA LYS A 106 -8.76 7.67 12.61
C LYS A 106 -9.18 8.20 13.99
N LEU A 107 -8.22 8.57 14.83
CA LEU A 107 -8.50 9.15 16.13
C LEU A 107 -8.99 10.60 16.00
N GLU A 108 -8.38 11.38 15.10
CA GLU A 108 -8.82 12.74 14.78
C GLU A 108 -10.22 12.76 14.17
N ALA A 109 -10.51 11.88 13.20
CA ALA A 109 -11.85 11.77 12.61
C ALA A 109 -12.91 11.42 13.67
N LYS A 110 -12.60 10.47 14.57
CA LYS A 110 -13.49 10.13 15.69
C LYS A 110 -13.65 11.26 16.70
N ALA A 111 -12.59 12.04 16.96
CA ALA A 111 -12.66 13.18 17.85
C ALA A 111 -13.51 14.32 17.25
N ALA A 112 -13.38 14.56 15.94
CA ALA A 112 -14.19 15.54 15.21
C ALA A 112 -15.67 15.15 15.19
N GLU A 113 -15.97 13.87 14.94
CA GLU A 113 -17.34 13.35 14.96
C GLU A 113 -18.00 13.50 16.34
N LYS A 114 -17.26 13.17 17.42
CA LYS A 114 -17.75 13.37 18.79
C LYS A 114 -18.05 14.84 19.09
N LYS A 115 -17.16 15.75 18.69
CA LYS A 115 -17.38 17.20 18.86
C LYS A 115 -18.56 17.71 18.04
N ALA A 116 -18.78 17.18 16.85
CA ALA A 116 -19.95 17.52 16.02
C ALA A 116 -21.25 17.01 16.64
N ALA A 117 -21.27 15.76 17.11
CA ALA A 117 -22.41 15.17 17.80
C ALA A 117 -22.75 15.93 19.09
N GLU A 118 -21.75 16.31 19.89
CA GLU A 118 -21.95 17.08 21.12
C GLU A 118 -22.55 18.47 20.85
N LYS A 119 -22.08 19.16 19.79
CA LYS A 119 -22.67 20.44 19.36
C LYS A 119 -24.13 20.29 18.90
N LEU A 120 -24.46 19.21 18.20
CA LEU A 120 -25.84 18.94 17.78
C LEU A 120 -26.74 18.61 18.98
N VAL A 121 -26.26 17.83 19.94
CA VAL A 121 -26.99 17.52 21.18
C VAL A 121 -27.17 18.78 22.04
N ALA A 122 -26.16 19.64 22.16
CA ALA A 122 -26.28 20.92 22.87
C ALA A 122 -27.27 21.87 22.18
N LYS A 123 -27.25 21.94 20.84
CA LYS A 123 -28.21 22.75 20.06
C LYS A 123 -29.63 22.21 20.17
N ALA A 124 -29.82 20.88 20.16
CA ALA A 124 -31.10 20.23 20.37
C ALA A 124 -31.65 20.50 21.79
N ARG A 125 -30.82 20.39 22.82
CA ARG A 125 -31.21 20.74 24.20
C ARG A 125 -31.62 22.21 24.34
N LYS A 126 -30.83 23.14 23.79
CA LYS A 126 -31.16 24.58 23.83
C LYS A 126 -32.45 24.92 23.07
N ARG A 127 -32.79 24.17 22.01
CA ARG A 127 -34.05 24.32 21.28
C ARG A 127 -35.23 23.75 22.06
N ALA A 128 -35.06 22.61 22.72
CA ALA A 128 -36.10 22.02 23.58
C ALA A 128 -36.41 22.89 24.80
N GLU A 129 -35.40 23.49 25.41
CA GLU A 129 -35.56 24.38 26.58
C GLU A 129 -36.26 25.70 26.21
N ARG A 130 -35.98 26.27 25.02
CA ARG A 130 -36.72 27.42 24.49
C ARG A 130 -38.17 27.12 24.13
N ALA A 131 -38.47 25.89 23.69
CA ALA A 131 -39.83 25.47 23.38
C ALA A 131 -40.66 25.27 24.66
N ALA A 132 -40.06 24.69 25.71
CA ALA A 132 -40.71 24.51 27.01
C ALA A 132 -40.98 25.85 27.74
N ALA A 133 -40.19 26.90 27.48
CA ALA A 133 -40.41 28.23 28.04
C ALA A 133 -41.49 29.06 27.29
N ALA A 134 -42.02 28.57 26.16
CA ALA A 134 -43.02 29.28 25.35
C ALA A 134 -44.46 28.76 25.53
N GLU A 135 -44.67 27.66 26.28
CA GLU A 135 -46.02 27.16 26.62
C GLU A 135 -46.48 27.66 27.99
N THR A 136 -46.91 28.92 28.02
CA THR A 136 -48.01 29.35 28.92
C THR A 136 -49.31 29.30 28.09
N PRO A 137 -50.37 28.59 28.55
CA PRO A 137 -51.52 28.26 27.72
C PRO A 137 -52.55 29.40 27.67
N ALA A 138 -52.84 29.88 26.47
CA ALA A 138 -54.09 30.54 26.09
C ALA A 138 -54.26 30.26 24.59
N GLY A 139 -55.34 29.74 24.04
CA GLY A 139 -56.64 29.22 24.46
C GLY A 139 -57.24 28.59 23.17
N PRO A 140 -58.24 27.71 23.23
CA PRO A 140 -58.68 26.94 22.07
C PRO A 140 -59.80 27.68 21.33
N GLU A 141 -59.61 28.05 20.05
CA GLU A 141 -60.73 28.26 19.12
C GLU A 141 -60.37 27.87 17.68
N LEU A 142 -61.10 26.86 17.19
CA LEU A 142 -61.45 26.63 15.79
C LEU A 142 -62.51 27.69 15.39
N PRO A 143 -62.67 28.13 14.12
CA PRO A 143 -63.20 27.24 13.07
C PRO A 143 -62.80 27.51 11.60
N SER A 144 -62.92 26.45 10.80
CA SER A 144 -63.58 26.36 9.47
C SER A 144 -63.26 27.36 8.34
N ARG A 145 -62.90 26.86 7.15
CA ARG A 145 -63.74 26.88 5.90
C ARG A 145 -62.93 26.78 4.59
N ALA A 146 -63.53 26.04 3.64
CA ALA A 146 -63.32 25.83 2.19
C ALA A 146 -62.35 26.79 1.43
N GLU A 147 -61.64 26.38 0.37
CA GLU A 147 -62.18 26.05 -0.97
C GLU A 147 -61.09 25.42 -1.87
N ALA A 148 -61.48 24.51 -2.76
CA ALA A 148 -60.71 24.09 -3.96
C ALA A 148 -60.87 25.17 -5.06
N PRO A 149 -59.97 25.30 -6.08
CA PRO A 149 -59.93 24.32 -7.20
C PRO A 149 -58.54 24.12 -7.87
N SER A 150 -58.39 22.98 -8.56
CA SER A 150 -57.39 22.70 -9.61
C SER A 150 -57.66 23.61 -10.85
N PRO A 151 -56.75 23.85 -11.84
CA PRO A 151 -56.11 22.79 -12.67
C PRO A 151 -54.76 23.13 -13.39
N VAL A 152 -54.20 22.13 -14.12
CA VAL A 152 -53.18 22.17 -15.22
C VAL A 152 -51.80 22.82 -14.89
N GLU A 153 -50.63 22.35 -15.29
CA GLU A 153 -50.17 22.06 -16.65
C GLU A 153 -48.76 21.43 -16.59
N ALA A 154 -48.54 20.36 -17.35
CA ALA A 154 -47.20 19.81 -17.65
C ALA A 154 -46.61 20.56 -18.84
N PRO A 155 -45.28 20.75 -18.92
CA PRO A 155 -44.56 19.96 -19.91
C PRO A 155 -43.11 19.56 -19.53
N SER A 156 -42.77 18.33 -19.94
CA SER A 156 -41.57 17.90 -20.69
C SER A 156 -40.17 18.45 -20.34
N PRO A 157 -39.22 17.58 -19.96
CA PRO A 157 -37.80 17.82 -20.19
C PRO A 157 -37.34 17.20 -21.53
N ALA A 158 -37.03 18.07 -22.49
CA ALA A 158 -36.16 17.76 -23.62
C ALA A 158 -34.70 17.99 -23.19
N GLU A 159 -33.89 16.94 -23.15
CA GLU A 159 -32.43 17.07 -23.10
C GLU A 159 -31.80 16.38 -24.31
N VAL A 160 -31.28 17.21 -25.21
CA VAL A 160 -30.10 16.95 -26.05
C VAL A 160 -29.06 17.99 -25.65
N PRO A 161 -27.77 17.62 -25.54
CA PRO A 161 -26.87 17.75 -26.70
C PRO A 161 -25.95 16.53 -26.91
N THR A 162 -25.72 16.06 -28.14
CA THR A 162 -24.68 16.51 -29.10
C THR A 162 -23.27 16.36 -28.49
N ALA A 163 -22.62 15.20 -28.68
CA ALA A 163 -21.66 14.87 -29.74
C ALA A 163 -20.27 15.55 -29.60
N GLU A 164 -19.24 14.76 -29.96
CA GLU A 164 -18.04 15.18 -30.72
C GLU A 164 -16.64 14.90 -30.10
N VAL A 165 -15.77 14.38 -30.99
CA VAL A 165 -14.29 14.37 -31.02
C VAL A 165 -13.50 13.33 -30.19
N ALA A 166 -13.25 12.18 -30.84
CA ALA A 166 -11.94 11.66 -31.33
C ALA A 166 -10.61 11.81 -30.52
N PRO A 167 -9.64 10.89 -30.73
CA PRO A 167 -8.53 10.54 -29.83
C PRO A 167 -7.24 11.37 -30.07
N PRO A 168 -6.24 11.37 -29.16
CA PRO A 168 -5.10 10.45 -29.35
C PRO A 168 -4.37 10.06 -28.05
N ALA A 169 -3.80 8.85 -27.99
CA ALA A 169 -2.70 8.56 -27.07
C ALA A 169 -1.83 7.41 -27.63
N ASP A 170 -1.01 7.79 -28.61
CA ASP A 170 0.21 7.09 -28.97
C ASP A 170 1.26 7.45 -27.90
N VAL A 171 1.65 6.51 -27.05
CA VAL A 171 2.82 6.68 -26.17
C VAL A 171 3.55 5.36 -25.95
N GLU A 172 4.78 5.36 -26.48
CA GLU A 172 5.97 4.66 -25.99
C GLU A 172 6.05 3.12 -26.11
N SER A 173 6.58 2.71 -27.26
CA SER A 173 7.77 1.83 -27.25
C SER A 173 8.99 2.65 -26.81
N PRO A 174 9.84 2.12 -25.92
CA PRO A 174 11.06 1.51 -26.44
C PRO A 174 11.36 0.13 -25.83
N ALA A 175 11.53 -0.83 -26.74
CA ALA A 175 12.16 -2.10 -26.47
C ALA A 175 13.69 -1.98 -26.54
N VAL A 176 14.33 -2.94 -25.88
CA VAL A 176 15.69 -3.45 -26.10
C VAL A 176 16.82 -2.62 -25.49
N ASN A 177 17.24 -3.05 -24.29
CA ASN A 177 18.67 -3.11 -24.02
C ASN A 177 19.03 -4.50 -23.51
N GLY A 178 19.89 -5.16 -24.28
CA GLY A 178 20.29 -6.55 -24.15
C GLY A 178 21.01 -6.82 -22.84
N ILE A 179 20.68 -7.97 -22.26
CA ILE A 179 21.47 -8.55 -21.18
C ILE A 179 22.46 -9.53 -21.84
N PRO A 180 23.78 -9.33 -21.68
CA PRO A 180 24.77 -10.29 -22.15
C PRO A 180 24.69 -11.58 -21.33
N ALA A 181 24.88 -12.69 -22.02
CA ALA A 181 25.04 -14.01 -21.44
C ALA A 181 26.28 -14.07 -20.52
N PRO A 182 26.18 -14.66 -19.32
CA PRO A 182 27.30 -15.34 -18.71
C PRO A 182 27.26 -16.84 -19.07
N SER A 183 28.23 -17.19 -19.90
CA SER A 183 28.67 -18.54 -20.22
C SER A 183 29.15 -19.28 -18.96
N VAL A 184 28.55 -20.45 -18.75
CA VAL A 184 29.12 -21.72 -18.24
C VAL A 184 30.22 -21.68 -17.18
N ALA A 185 29.88 -22.09 -15.95
CA ALA A 185 30.76 -22.92 -15.12
C ALA A 185 29.98 -23.67 -14.03
N ALA A 186 30.27 -24.97 -13.95
CA ALA A 186 29.98 -25.92 -12.87
C ALA A 186 28.54 -26.45 -12.75
N GLU A 187 28.33 -27.55 -13.46
CA GLU A 187 27.42 -28.65 -13.16
C GLU A 187 27.53 -29.10 -11.69
N PRO A 188 26.39 -29.23 -10.99
CA PRO A 188 26.18 -30.42 -10.18
C PRO A 188 24.90 -31.14 -10.62
N ALA A 189 25.02 -32.47 -10.66
CA ALA A 189 24.03 -33.45 -11.08
C ALA A 189 22.57 -33.09 -10.73
N PRO A 190 21.61 -33.25 -11.67
CA PRO A 190 20.19 -33.17 -11.34
C PRO A 190 19.80 -34.41 -10.51
N GLU A 191 19.71 -34.23 -9.19
CA GLU A 191 18.96 -35.15 -8.36
C GLU A 191 17.53 -35.23 -8.89
N ARG A 192 17.18 -36.41 -9.41
CA ARG A 192 15.86 -36.76 -9.93
C ARG A 192 14.80 -36.41 -8.89
N ARG A 193 14.09 -35.30 -9.11
CA ARG A 193 12.87 -34.99 -8.36
C ARG A 193 11.84 -36.06 -8.69
N LYS A 194 11.42 -36.77 -7.65
CA LYS A 194 10.28 -37.71 -7.67
C LYS A 194 9.09 -37.06 -8.38
N PRO A 195 8.38 -37.76 -9.28
CA PRO A 195 7.17 -37.22 -9.89
C PRO A 195 6.17 -36.88 -8.79
N ARG A 196 5.75 -35.61 -8.78
CA ARG A 196 4.70 -35.09 -7.92
C ARG A 196 3.41 -35.84 -8.28
N ALA A 197 2.79 -36.41 -7.25
CA ALA A 197 1.58 -37.22 -7.35
C ALA A 197 0.55 -36.61 -8.30
N ALA A 198 -0.03 -37.49 -9.13
CA ALA A 198 -1.13 -37.18 -10.02
C ALA A 198 -2.25 -36.50 -9.23
N VAL A 199 -2.58 -35.30 -9.64
CA VAL A 199 -3.69 -34.53 -9.09
C VAL A 199 -4.97 -35.18 -9.63
N ALA A 200 -5.87 -35.57 -8.72
CA ALA A 200 -7.14 -36.20 -9.05
C ALA A 200 -7.98 -35.33 -10.03
N PRO A 201 -8.82 -35.94 -10.89
CA PRO A 201 -9.74 -35.20 -11.75
C PRO A 201 -10.72 -34.43 -10.86
N PHE A 202 -10.78 -33.12 -11.03
CA PHE A 202 -11.69 -32.26 -10.28
C PHE A 202 -13.03 -32.19 -10.99
N GLN A 203 -14.11 -32.24 -10.20
CA GLN A 203 -15.45 -32.06 -10.72
C GLN A 203 -15.61 -30.62 -11.21
N ALA A 204 -16.16 -30.44 -12.41
CA ALA A 204 -16.35 -29.13 -13.03
C ALA A 204 -17.19 -28.18 -12.14
N ASP A 205 -18.04 -28.74 -11.28
CA ASP A 205 -18.87 -27.99 -10.32
C ASP A 205 -18.05 -27.16 -9.34
N ASP A 206 -16.88 -27.66 -8.91
CA ASP A 206 -15.98 -26.95 -7.99
C ASP A 206 -15.38 -25.69 -8.63
N LEU A 207 -15.20 -25.68 -9.95
CA LEU A 207 -14.60 -24.56 -10.68
C LEU A 207 -15.56 -23.37 -10.83
N THR A 208 -16.87 -23.63 -10.91
CA THR A 208 -17.89 -22.58 -11.06
C THR A 208 -18.01 -21.69 -9.81
N SER A 209 -17.74 -22.27 -8.64
CA SER A 209 -17.76 -21.59 -7.35
C SER A 209 -16.54 -20.69 -7.12
N LEU A 210 -15.46 -20.92 -7.85
CA LEU A 210 -14.22 -20.13 -7.72
C LEU A 210 -14.38 -18.73 -8.31
N THR A 211 -13.67 -17.79 -7.71
CA THR A 211 -13.55 -16.42 -8.23
C THR A 211 -12.54 -16.38 -9.38
N VAL A 212 -12.66 -15.39 -10.27
CA VAL A 212 -11.71 -15.17 -11.39
C VAL A 212 -10.23 -15.18 -10.95
N PRO A 213 -9.80 -14.50 -9.87
CA PRO A 213 -8.39 -14.57 -9.45
C PRO A 213 -7.94 -15.96 -9.00
N GLU A 214 -8.81 -16.76 -8.38
CA GLU A 214 -8.50 -18.14 -7.98
C GLU A 214 -8.36 -19.05 -9.21
N LEU A 215 -9.26 -18.91 -10.19
CA LEU A 215 -9.15 -19.61 -11.48
C LEU A 215 -7.85 -19.25 -12.21
N ARG A 216 -7.46 -17.97 -12.23
CA ARG A 216 -6.16 -17.54 -12.81
C ARG A 216 -4.96 -18.06 -12.02
N ALA A 217 -5.05 -18.15 -10.70
CA ALA A 217 -4.00 -18.76 -9.87
C ALA A 217 -3.85 -20.26 -10.18
N ARG A 218 -4.97 -20.96 -10.42
CA ARG A 218 -4.98 -22.36 -10.81
C ARG A 218 -4.44 -22.58 -12.22
N ALA A 219 -4.83 -21.73 -13.19
CA ALA A 219 -4.27 -21.73 -14.53
C ALA A 219 -2.75 -21.50 -14.55
N ARG A 220 -2.22 -20.65 -13.65
CA ARG A 220 -0.77 -20.52 -13.43
C ARG A 220 -0.13 -21.77 -12.88
N ALA A 221 -0.76 -22.42 -11.90
CA ALA A 221 -0.25 -23.65 -11.31
C ALA A 221 -0.20 -24.80 -12.31
N ALA A 222 -1.16 -24.84 -13.24
CA ALA A 222 -1.20 -25.74 -14.40
C ALA A 222 -0.36 -25.25 -15.60
N GLN A 223 0.37 -24.15 -15.46
CA GLN A 223 1.28 -23.58 -16.47
C GLN A 223 0.63 -23.16 -17.80
N HIS A 224 -0.68 -22.90 -17.84
CA HIS A 224 -1.32 -22.30 -19.00
C HIS A 224 -0.81 -20.87 -19.22
N ARG A 225 -0.72 -20.44 -20.48
CA ARG A 225 -0.35 -19.05 -20.88
C ARG A 225 -1.58 -18.34 -21.46
N GLY A 226 -1.60 -17.01 -21.40
CA GLY A 226 -2.69 -16.21 -21.98
C GLY A 226 -4.00 -16.15 -21.18
N TYR A 227 -4.10 -16.86 -20.05
CA TYR A 227 -5.32 -16.91 -19.20
C TYR A 227 -5.75 -15.55 -18.62
N SER A 228 -4.88 -14.52 -18.63
CA SER A 228 -5.19 -13.19 -18.09
C SER A 228 -6.30 -12.46 -18.86
N ARG A 229 -6.47 -12.78 -20.16
CA ARG A 229 -7.49 -12.17 -21.03
C ARG A 229 -8.79 -12.96 -21.08
N LEU A 230 -8.81 -14.15 -20.48
CA LEU A 230 -9.97 -15.03 -20.51
C LEU A 230 -11.02 -14.58 -19.49
N THR A 231 -12.29 -14.76 -19.87
CA THR A 231 -13.46 -14.55 -19.02
C THR A 231 -13.60 -15.71 -18.01
N LYS A 232 -14.48 -15.58 -17.00
CA LYS A 232 -14.69 -16.63 -15.99
C LYS A 232 -15.08 -17.97 -16.63
N ALA A 233 -15.98 -17.95 -17.61
CA ALA A 233 -16.44 -19.16 -18.31
C ALA A 233 -15.30 -19.82 -19.10
N GLN A 234 -14.53 -19.03 -19.86
CA GLN A 234 -13.37 -19.52 -20.61
C GLN A 234 -12.27 -20.09 -19.70
N LEU A 235 -12.10 -19.52 -18.51
CA LEU A 235 -11.18 -20.06 -17.51
C LEU A 235 -11.64 -21.38 -16.92
N ILE A 236 -12.96 -21.60 -16.79
CA ILE A 236 -13.52 -22.87 -16.33
C ILE A 236 -13.34 -23.93 -17.41
N GLU A 237 -13.68 -23.63 -18.66
CA GLU A 237 -13.50 -24.52 -19.82
C GLU A 237 -12.03 -24.92 -20.04
N LEU A 238 -11.09 -23.99 -19.81
CA LEU A 238 -9.66 -24.28 -19.88
C LEU A 238 -9.17 -25.23 -18.78
N LEU A 239 -9.86 -25.28 -17.63
CA LEU A 239 -9.45 -25.98 -16.41
C LEU A 239 -10.28 -27.24 -16.10
N SER A 240 -11.38 -27.45 -16.83
CA SER A 240 -12.26 -28.62 -16.74
C SER A 240 -11.67 -29.83 -17.46
#